data_AF-A0A1Z5L508-F1
#
_entry.id   AF-A0A1Z5L508-F1
#
_cell.length_a   1.000
_cell.length_b   1.000
_cell.length_c   1.000
_cell.angle_alpha   90.00
_cell.angle_beta   90.00
_cell.angle_gamma   90.00
#
_symmetry.space_group_name_H-M   'P 1'
#
loop_
_entity.id
_entity.type
_entity.pdbx_description
1 polymer ?
#
loop_
_entity_poly.entity_id
_entity_poly.type
_entity_poly.pdbx_seq_one_letter_code
_entity_poly.pdbx_strand_id
1 'polypeptide(L)'
;MDALEYANPPQVPSMDSDFSLAELRSATSLANQKSCPGPDGITYKAISNLDSTCLCALLDICNISWRRGEVPPQWKLAQVI
;
A
#
# COMPACT_ATOMS: atom_id res chain seq x y z
N MET A 1 8.17 -31.62 35.47
CA MET A 1 8.01 -31.78 34.01
C MET A 1 7.41 -30.46 33.55
N ASP A 2 8.28 -29.54 33.17
CA ASP A 2 7.95 -28.17 32.78
C ASP A 2 7.12 -28.22 31.49
N ALA A 3 5.87 -27.78 31.57
CA ALA A 3 5.07 -27.50 30.39
C ALA A 3 5.67 -26.26 29.74
N LEU A 4 6.43 -26.45 28.66
CA LEU A 4 6.91 -25.36 27.83
C LEU A 4 5.70 -24.59 27.32
N GLU A 5 5.44 -23.44 27.94
CA GLU A 5 4.49 -22.44 27.52
C GLU A 5 4.99 -21.90 26.18
N TYR A 6 4.53 -22.52 25.08
CA TYR A 6 4.76 -22.03 23.74
C TYR A 6 3.98 -20.70 23.61
N ALA A 7 4.67 -19.60 23.91
CA ALA A 7 4.19 -18.26 23.61
C ALA A 7 3.70 -18.24 22.16
N ASN A 8 2.41 -17.97 21.99
CA ASN A 8 1.76 -17.87 20.67
C ASN A 8 2.64 -16.97 19.78
N PRO A 9 3.21 -17.49 18.67
CA PRO A 9 4.07 -16.67 17.83
C PRO A 9 3.28 -15.46 17.36
N PRO A 10 3.94 -14.28 17.23
CA PRO A 10 3.27 -13.10 16.68
C PRO A 10 2.62 -13.53 15.37
N GLN A 11 1.32 -13.31 15.27
CA GLN A 11 0.53 -13.66 14.10
C GLN A 11 1.05 -12.78 12.97
N VAL A 12 2.05 -13.25 12.23
CA VAL A 12 2.47 -12.59 11.00
C VAL A 12 1.29 -12.70 10.05
N PRO A 13 0.74 -11.57 9.55
CA PRO A 13 -0.32 -11.64 8.57
C PRO A 13 0.18 -12.50 7.39
N SER A 14 -0.64 -13.43 6.95
CA SER A 14 -0.30 -14.28 5.81
C SER A 14 0.04 -13.39 4.62
N MET A 15 1.10 -13.70 3.88
CA MET A 15 1.53 -12.90 2.72
C MET A 15 0.42 -12.78 1.64
N ASP A 16 -0.55 -13.69 1.66
CA ASP A 16 -1.70 -13.70 0.76
C ASP A 16 -2.89 -12.84 1.26
N SER A 17 -2.75 -12.15 2.39
CA SER A 17 -3.81 -11.31 2.94
C SER A 17 -3.93 -9.98 2.20
N ASP A 18 -5.08 -9.32 2.33
CA ASP A 18 -5.27 -7.94 1.87
C ASP A 18 -4.30 -6.99 2.60
N PHE A 19 -3.89 -5.92 1.90
CA PHE A 19 -3.07 -4.86 2.49
C PHE A 19 -3.84 -4.14 3.59
N SER A 20 -3.11 -3.76 4.63
CA SER A 20 -3.60 -2.98 5.75
C SER A 20 -3.33 -1.48 5.58
N LEU A 21 -4.12 -0.63 6.25
CA LEU A 21 -3.90 0.81 6.26
C LEU A 21 -2.52 1.18 6.82
N ALA A 22 -2.00 0.41 7.78
CA ALA A 22 -0.67 0.61 8.34
C ALA A 22 0.45 0.35 7.32
N GLU A 23 0.28 -0.65 6.46
CA GLU A 23 1.23 -0.95 5.37
C GLU A 23 1.20 0.16 4.33
N LEU A 24 -0.01 0.62 3.94
CA LEU A 24 -0.16 1.74 3.01
C LEU A 24 0.47 3.04 3.56
N ARG A 25 0.27 3.35 4.84
CA ARG A 25 0.90 4.51 5.50
C ARG A 25 2.42 4.40 5.52
N SER A 26 2.94 3.19 5.79
CA SER A 26 4.38 2.95 5.78
C SER A 26 4.97 3.10 4.36
N ALA A 27 4.32 2.53 3.35
CA ALA A 27 4.73 2.63 1.96
C ALA A 27 4.71 4.07 1.43
N THR A 28 3.66 4.83 1.75
CA THR A 28 3.54 6.25 1.37
C THR A 28 4.55 7.15 2.08
N SER A 29 5.01 6.79 3.28
CA SER A 29 6.09 7.49 4.00
C SER A 29 7.47 7.22 3.38
N LEU A 30 7.69 6.00 2.90
CA LEU A 30 8.94 5.59 2.23
C LEU A 30 9.03 6.05 0.78
N ALA A 31 7.93 6.48 0.18
CA ALA A 31 7.88 6.92 -1.21
C ALA A 31 8.77 8.16 -1.45
N ASN A 32 9.46 8.20 -2.59
CA ASN A 32 10.34 9.32 -2.93
C ASN A 32 9.53 10.59 -3.23
N GLN A 33 9.44 11.48 -2.25
CA GLN A 33 8.68 12.73 -2.35
C GLN A 33 9.25 13.75 -3.34
N LYS A 34 10.47 13.52 -3.87
CA LYS A 34 11.11 14.39 -4.89
C LYS A 34 10.90 13.90 -6.32
N SER A 35 10.16 12.81 -6.51
CA SER A 35 9.84 12.32 -7.85
C SER A 35 8.94 13.31 -8.60
N CYS A 36 8.98 13.26 -9.93
CA CYS A 36 8.07 14.03 -10.76
C CYS A 36 6.61 13.63 -10.48
N PRO A 37 5.66 14.57 -10.53
CA PRO A 37 4.24 14.25 -10.48
C PRO A 37 3.86 13.29 -11.60
N GLY A 38 2.78 12.55 -11.38
CA GLY A 38 2.16 11.78 -12.46
C GLY A 38 1.66 12.69 -13.60
N PRO A 39 1.24 12.11 -14.73
CA PRO A 39 0.68 12.87 -15.86
C PRO A 39 -0.62 13.63 -15.49
N ASP A 40 -1.26 13.25 -14.40
CA ASP A 40 -2.39 13.89 -13.75
C ASP A 40 -2.01 15.06 -12.83
N GLY A 41 -0.71 15.33 -12.65
CA GLY A 41 -0.20 16.40 -11.80
C GLY A 41 -0.15 16.06 -10.31
N ILE A 42 -0.54 14.84 -9.92
CA ILE A 42 -0.53 14.40 -8.52
C ILE A 42 0.92 14.07 -8.12
N THR A 43 1.41 14.76 -7.08
CA THR A 43 2.73 14.51 -6.51
C THR A 43 2.68 13.41 -5.46
N TYR A 44 3.80 12.69 -5.26
CA TYR A 44 3.93 11.74 -4.15
C TYR A 44 3.70 12.40 -2.79
N LYS A 45 4.09 13.67 -2.64
CA LYS A 45 3.83 14.45 -1.44
C LYS A 45 2.33 14.66 -1.20
N ALA A 46 1.53 14.85 -2.24
CA ALA A 46 0.07 14.95 -2.09
C ALA A 46 -0.51 13.64 -1.54
N ILE A 47 -0.02 12.49 -2.01
CA ILE A 47 -0.46 11.16 -1.52
C ILE A 47 -0.11 10.98 -0.03
N SER A 48 1.09 11.40 0.40
CA SER A 48 1.49 11.33 1.81
C SER A 48 0.69 12.26 2.74
N ASN A 49 0.00 13.27 2.20
CA ASN A 49 -0.81 14.22 2.99
C ASN A 49 -2.32 13.92 2.94
N LEU A 50 -2.74 12.78 2.36
CA LEU A 50 -4.15 12.40 2.30
C LEU A 50 -4.72 12.14 3.69
N ASP A 51 -5.96 12.59 3.90
CA ASP A 51 -6.75 12.23 5.08
C ASP A 51 -7.05 10.73 5.12
N SER A 52 -7.37 10.22 6.31
CA SER A 52 -7.66 8.82 6.56
C SER A 52 -8.75 8.24 5.65
N THR A 53 -9.78 9.02 5.30
CA THR A 53 -10.84 8.60 4.38
C THR A 53 -10.32 8.35 2.98
N CYS A 54 -9.48 9.26 2.46
CA CYS A 54 -8.87 9.13 1.15
C CYS A 54 -7.86 7.97 1.11
N LEU A 55 -7.13 7.76 2.20
CA LEU A 55 -6.25 6.60 2.33
C LEU A 55 -7.02 5.27 2.35
N CYS A 56 -8.19 5.21 2.99
CA CYS A 56 -9.06 4.03 2.91
C CYS A 56 -9.54 3.76 1.48
N ALA A 57 -9.94 4.80 0.74
CA ALA A 57 -10.33 4.64 -0.66
C ALA A 57 -9.17 4.14 -1.53
N LEU A 58 -7.96 4.68 -1.31
CA LEU A 58 -6.75 4.21 -2.01
C LEU A 58 -6.43 2.75 -1.66
N LEU A 59 -6.55 2.38 -0.38
CA LEU A 59 -6.35 1.01 0.09
C LEU A 59 -7.31 0.04 -0.59
N ASP A 60 -8.58 0.42 -0.71
CA ASP A 60 -9.60 -0.40 -1.37
C ASP A 60 -9.24 -0.65 -2.84
N ILE A 61 -8.79 0.37 -3.57
CA ILE A 61 -8.30 0.24 -4.95
C ILE A 61 -7.12 -0.73 -5.05
N CYS A 62 -6.16 -0.65 -4.12
CA CYS A 62 -5.03 -1.58 -4.05
C CYS A 62 -5.49 -3.01 -3.80
N ASN A 63 -6.39 -3.23 -2.83
CA ASN A 63 -6.90 -4.56 -2.48
C ASN A 63 -7.83 -5.14 -3.54
N ILE A 64 -8.57 -4.31 -4.29
CA ILE A 64 -9.30 -4.75 -5.48
C ILE A 64 -8.32 -5.28 -6.52
N SER A 65 -7.24 -4.54 -6.81
CA SER A 65 -6.22 -4.98 -7.78
C SER A 65 -5.53 -6.26 -7.32
N TRP A 66 -5.20 -6.36 -6.03
CA TRP A 66 -4.61 -7.55 -5.40
C TRP A 66 -5.49 -8.79 -5.59
N ARG A 67 -6.76 -8.72 -5.15
CA ARG A 67 -7.71 -9.84 -5.23
C ARG A 67 -8.02 -10.26 -6.66
N ARG A 68 -8.00 -9.31 -7.61
CA ARG A 68 -8.24 -9.61 -9.02
C ARG A 68 -6.99 -10.09 -9.76
N GLY A 69 -5.80 -9.88 -9.21
CA GLY A 69 -4.53 -10.16 -9.90
C GLY A 69 -4.32 -9.26 -11.13
N GLU A 70 -4.99 -8.12 -11.18
CA GLU A 70 -5.01 -7.21 -12.34
C GLU A 70 -4.72 -5.79 -11.89
N VAL A 71 -3.92 -5.07 -12.69
CA VAL A 71 -3.68 -3.64 -12.50
C VAL A 71 -4.15 -2.87 -13.73
N PRO A 72 -4.63 -1.62 -13.58
CA PRO A 72 -5.00 -0.78 -14.72
C PRO A 72 -3.87 -0.68 -15.74
N PRO A 73 -4.16 -0.79 -17.06
CA PRO A 73 -3.13 -0.71 -18.10
C PRO A 73 -2.28 0.56 -18.00
N GLN A 74 -2.89 1.69 -17.62
CA GLN A 74 -2.15 2.95 -17.45
C GLN A 74 -1.05 2.88 -16.38
N TRP A 75 -1.13 2.00 -15.38
CA TRP A 75 -0.07 1.84 -14.37
C TRP A 75 1.19 1.20 -14.93
N LYS A 76 1.10 0.52 -16.08
CA LYS A 76 2.24 -0.10 -16.78
C LYS A 76 2.91 0.86 -17.77
N LEU A 77 2.32 2.02 -18.01
CA LEU A 77 2.82 3.00 -18.97
C LEU A 77 3.67 4.05 -18.24
N ALA A 78 4.82 4.38 -18.81
CA ALA A 78 5.62 5.52 -18.40
C ALA A 78 5.60 6.58 -19.51
N GLN A 79 5.30 7.83 -19.16
CA GLN A 79 5.36 8.94 -20.11
C GLN A 79 6.81 9.42 -20.19
N VAL A 80 7.42 9.27 -21.37
CA VAL A 80 8.74 9.82 -21.69
C VAL A 80 8.53 11.19 -22.35
N ILE A 81 9.11 12.22 -21.76
CA ILE A 81 9.05 13.63 -22.20
C ILE A 81 10.47 14.13 -22.45
#